data_AF-C3XXS3-F1
#
_entry.id   AF-C3XXS3-F1
#
_cell.length_a   1.000
_cell.length_b   1.000
_cell.length_c   1.000
_cell.angle_alpha   90.00
_cell.angle_beta   90.00
_cell.angle_gamma   90.00
#
_symmetry.space_group_name_H-M   'P 1'
#
loop_
_entity.id
_entity.type
_entity.pdbx_description
1 polymer ?
#
loop_
_entity_poly.entity_id
_entity_poly.type
_entity_poly.pdbx_seq_one_letter_code
_entity_poly.pdbx_strand_id
1 'polypeptide(L)'
;MLEFLLSKIDVPYRYTTVASFLACLAIQEALSPWLSRRMTSSYAQLSSVQQVEWDNRIMSIAHALTASFLSLLAFFVDEGLTPDAVRRLLMMTGSKKTSQAYKVNGILFVLTFFVFRIAVIPWFWHNWLFRLTVNPDYYLPENAVPLNTSISEGIIMNVLNSYWFVRLCIVTWRHLSLSKEHDE
;
A
#
# COMPACT_ATOMS: atom_id res chain seq x y z
N MET A 1 -15.73 26.48 -7.97
CA MET A 1 -15.64 25.00 -7.95
C MET A 1 -14.72 24.50 -6.83
N LEU A 2 -13.46 24.95 -6.77
CA LEU A 2 -12.51 24.56 -5.70
C LEU A 2 -12.96 25.00 -4.29
N GLU A 3 -13.41 26.25 -4.13
CA GLU A 3 -13.94 26.74 -2.84
C GLU A 3 -15.17 25.97 -2.36
N PHE A 4 -16.05 25.58 -3.29
CA PHE A 4 -17.23 24.76 -3.00
C PHE A 4 -16.83 23.37 -2.50
N LEU A 5 -15.82 22.73 -3.10
CA LEU A 5 -15.30 21.43 -2.66
C LEU A 5 -14.61 21.54 -1.30
N LEU A 6 -13.80 22.58 -1.08
CA LEU A 6 -13.12 22.82 0.19
C LEU A 6 -14.11 23.12 1.32
N SER A 7 -15.25 23.77 1.04
CA SER A 7 -16.27 24.09 2.03
C SER A 7 -16.91 22.87 2.71
N LYS A 8 -16.81 21.67 2.10
CA LYS A 8 -17.36 20.41 2.62
C LYS A 8 -16.37 19.58 3.46
N ILE A 9 -15.10 19.98 3.51
CA ILE A 9 -14.03 19.27 4.23
C ILE A 9 -13.85 19.91 5.60
N ASP A 10 -13.51 19.15 6.64
CA ASP A 10 -13.22 19.70 7.97
C ASP A 10 -11.95 20.58 7.95
N VAL A 11 -11.95 21.67 8.72
CA VAL A 11 -10.91 22.71 8.72
C VAL A 11 -9.47 22.18 8.76
N PRO A 12 -9.08 21.26 9.68
CA PRO A 12 -7.72 20.71 9.70
C PRO A 12 -7.35 19.95 8.41
N TYR A 13 -8.31 19.28 7.77
CA TYR A 13 -8.07 18.53 6.53
C TYR A 13 -7.99 19.42 5.29
N ARG A 14 -8.58 20.62 5.33
CA ARG A 14 -8.44 21.62 4.25
C ARG A 14 -6.99 22.07 4.10
N TYR A 15 -6.35 22.42 5.23
CA TYR A 15 -4.96 22.90 5.23
C TYR A 15 -3.99 21.82 4.77
N THR A 16 -4.16 20.58 5.22
CA THR A 16 -3.31 19.47 4.78
C THR A 16 -3.47 19.19 3.28
N THR A 17 -4.70 19.20 2.76
CA THR A 17 -4.96 18.99 1.32
C THR A 17 -4.28 20.05 0.45
N VAL A 18 -4.41 21.33 0.83
CA VAL A 18 -3.77 22.44 0.11
C VAL A 18 -2.25 22.34 0.21
N ALA A 19 -1.71 22.06 1.39
CA ALA A 19 -0.26 21.89 1.59
C ALA A 19 0.30 20.73 0.78
N SER A 20 -0.38 19.58 0.73
CA SER A 20 0.00 18.43 -0.09
C SER A 20 0.01 18.78 -1.58
N PHE A 21 -1.01 19.50 -2.07
CA PHE A 21 -1.06 19.93 -3.46
C PHE A 21 0.12 20.85 -3.82
N LEU A 22 0.42 21.84 -2.97
CA LEU A 22 1.56 22.74 -3.16
C LEU A 22 2.90 21.99 -3.09
N ALA A 23 3.03 21.02 -2.19
CA ALA A 23 4.22 20.17 -2.10
C ALA A 23 4.41 19.33 -3.37
N CYS A 24 3.36 18.71 -3.89
CA CYS A 24 3.38 17.97 -5.16
C CYS A 24 3.83 18.85 -6.32
N LEU A 25 3.28 20.07 -6.42
CA LEU A 25 3.69 21.03 -7.44
C LEU A 25 5.15 21.44 -7.31
N ALA A 26 5.63 21.70 -6.09
CA ALA A 26 7.02 22.06 -5.83
C ALA A 26 7.99 20.92 -6.21
N ILE A 27 7.58 19.67 -5.95
CA ILE A 27 8.37 18.50 -6.36
C ILE A 27 8.47 18.42 -7.88
N GLN A 28 7.36 18.61 -8.58
CA GLN A 28 7.28 18.48 -10.04
C GLN A 28 8.03 19.59 -10.78
N GLU A 29 7.82 20.85 -10.38
CA GLU A 29 8.28 22.01 -11.16
C GLU A 29 9.69 22.46 -10.79
N ALA A 30 10.12 22.19 -9.55
CA ALA A 30 11.40 22.71 -9.04
C ALA A 30 12.34 21.59 -8.60
N LEU A 31 11.90 20.71 -7.70
CA LEU A 31 12.80 19.75 -7.07
C LEU A 31 13.28 18.67 -8.04
N SER A 32 12.38 18.07 -8.83
CA SER A 32 12.72 17.01 -9.78
C SER A 32 13.68 17.51 -10.88
N PRO A 33 13.41 18.64 -11.57
CA PRO A 33 14.35 19.17 -12.56
C PRO A 33 15.68 19.64 -11.95
N TRP A 34 15.65 20.21 -10.73
CA TRP A 34 16.87 20.62 -10.02
C TRP A 34 17.75 19.43 -9.66
N LEU A 35 17.16 18.39 -9.05
CA LEU A 35 17.89 17.21 -8.61
C LEU A 35 18.41 16.40 -9.81
N SER A 36 17.58 16.22 -10.84
CA SER A 36 17.94 15.46 -12.04
C SER A 36 19.09 16.11 -12.80
N ARG A 37 19.09 17.45 -12.98
CA ARG A 37 20.23 18.18 -13.58
C ARG A 37 21.52 18.05 -12.78
N ARG A 38 21.43 17.88 -11.46
CA ARG A 38 22.60 17.78 -10.58
C ARG A 38 23.15 16.36 -10.50
N MET A 39 22.30 15.35 -10.62
CA MET A 39 22.69 13.94 -10.54
C MET A 39 23.14 13.36 -11.89
N THR A 40 22.48 13.75 -12.99
CA THR A 40 22.75 13.19 -14.32
C THR A 40 22.80 14.28 -15.38
N SER A 41 23.98 14.46 -15.99
CA SER A 41 24.18 15.37 -17.11
C SER A 41 23.31 15.04 -18.33
N SER A 42 22.90 13.77 -18.48
CA SER A 42 22.02 13.30 -19.55
C SER A 42 20.61 13.89 -19.51
N TYR A 43 20.10 14.29 -18.33
CA TYR A 43 18.76 14.90 -18.24
C TYR A 43 18.69 16.24 -19.01
N ALA A 44 19.80 17.01 -19.02
CA ALA A 44 19.88 18.27 -19.75
C ALA A 44 19.87 18.10 -21.29
N GLN A 45 20.13 16.88 -21.79
CA GLN A 45 20.14 16.55 -23.21
C GLN A 45 18.80 16.00 -23.71
N LEU A 46 17.86 15.72 -22.81
CA LEU A 46 16.53 15.19 -23.14
C LEU A 46 15.64 16.26 -23.77
N SER A 47 14.72 15.83 -24.64
CA SER A 47 13.66 16.70 -25.14
C SER A 47 12.70 17.11 -24.02
N SER A 48 11.98 18.22 -24.20
CA SER A 48 11.01 18.72 -23.20
C SER A 48 9.95 17.68 -22.83
N VAL A 49 9.49 16.86 -23.78
CA VAL A 49 8.51 15.79 -23.54
C VAL A 49 9.09 14.68 -22.67
N GLN A 50 10.34 14.27 -22.93
CA GLN A 50 11.01 13.23 -22.15
C GLN A 50 11.35 13.71 -20.73
N GLN A 51 11.67 15.00 -20.56
CA GLN A 51 11.87 15.59 -19.23
C GLN A 51 10.57 15.55 -18.42
N VAL A 52 9.43 15.90 -19.02
CA VAL A 52 8.12 15.80 -18.35
C VAL A 52 7.79 14.36 -17.96
N GLU A 53 8.05 13.37 -18.82
CA GLU A 53 7.84 11.96 -18.47
C GLU A 53 8.76 11.51 -17.32
N TRP A 54 10.02 11.91 -17.36
CA TRP A 54 10.99 11.63 -16.30
C TRP A 54 10.55 12.23 -14.96
N ASP A 55 10.15 13.50 -14.95
CA ASP A 55 9.72 14.20 -13.74
C ASP A 55 8.42 13.60 -13.17
N ASN A 56 7.48 13.19 -14.02
CA ASN A 56 6.28 12.44 -13.61
C ASN A 56 6.61 11.09 -12.94
N ARG A 57 7.63 10.37 -13.43
CA ARG A 57 8.10 9.12 -12.83
C ARG A 57 8.74 9.37 -11.46
N ILE A 58 9.56 10.42 -11.33
CA ILE A 58 10.15 10.82 -10.04
C ILE A 58 9.05 11.18 -9.03
N MET A 59 8.04 11.96 -9.43
CA MET A 59 6.93 12.32 -8.56
C MET A 59 6.13 11.10 -8.08
N SER A 60 5.89 10.14 -8.98
CA SER A 60 5.21 8.89 -8.64
C SER A 60 6.02 8.05 -7.64
N ILE A 61 7.34 7.96 -7.83
CA ILE A 61 8.24 7.27 -6.89
C ILE A 61 8.25 7.98 -5.53
N ALA A 62 8.35 9.32 -5.50
CA ALA A 62 8.33 10.10 -4.26
C ALA A 62 7.02 9.90 -3.48
N HIS A 63 5.89 9.88 -4.20
CA HIS A 63 4.59 9.60 -3.60
C HIS A 63 4.50 8.17 -3.07
N ALA A 64 4.95 7.18 -3.83
CA ALA A 64 4.95 5.77 -3.43
C ALA A 64 5.83 5.53 -2.19
N LEU A 65 7.03 6.13 -2.14
CA LEU A 65 7.92 6.05 -0.98
C LEU A 65 7.30 6.69 0.26
N THR A 66 6.66 7.86 0.10
CA THR A 66 5.97 8.55 1.19
C THR A 66 4.81 7.72 1.71
N ALA A 67 3.96 7.18 0.83
CA ALA A 67 2.85 6.31 1.19
C ALA A 67 3.34 5.02 1.88
N SER A 68 4.42 4.43 1.38
CA SER A 68 5.03 3.23 1.96
C SER A 68 5.62 3.50 3.33
N PHE A 69 6.32 4.62 3.50
CA PHE A 69 6.89 5.04 4.78
C PHE A 69 5.81 5.33 5.81
N LEU A 70 4.77 6.08 5.44
CA LEU A 70 3.62 6.34 6.32
C LEU A 70 2.91 5.04 6.70
N SER A 71 2.77 4.09 5.76
CA SER A 71 2.17 2.78 6.03
C SER A 71 3.03 1.95 6.99
N LEU A 72 4.36 1.99 6.85
CA LEU A 72 5.29 1.32 7.76
C LEU A 72 5.31 1.98 9.14
N LEU A 73 5.27 3.31 9.22
CA LEU A 73 5.15 4.01 10.49
C LEU A 73 3.83 3.67 11.19
N ALA A 74 2.73 3.68 10.45
CA ALA A 74 1.43 3.27 10.98
C ALA A 74 1.47 1.82 11.46
N PHE A 75 2.14 0.91 10.73
CA PHE A 75 2.34 -0.47 11.16
C PHE A 75 3.05 -0.58 12.52
N PHE A 76 4.03 0.28 12.81
CA PHE A 76 4.76 0.24 14.09
C PHE A 76 4.10 1.03 15.23
N VAL A 77 3.44 2.15 14.91
CA VAL A 77 2.87 3.07 15.90
C VAL A 77 1.43 2.70 16.25
N ASP A 78 0.64 2.25 15.28
CA ASP A 78 -0.77 2.02 15.46
C ASP A 78 -1.04 0.56 15.85
N GLU A 79 -1.09 0.30 17.16
CA GLU A 79 -1.67 -0.95 17.70
C GLU A 79 -3.11 -1.16 17.19
N GLY A 80 -3.77 -0.09 16.74
CA GLY A 80 -5.07 -0.03 16.08
C GLY A 80 -5.07 -0.37 14.58
N LEU A 81 -3.97 -0.88 14.01
CA LEU A 81 -4.00 -1.57 12.70
C LEU A 81 -3.98 -3.09 12.84
N THR A 82 -4.04 -3.59 14.08
CA THR A 82 -4.21 -5.02 14.35
C THR A 82 -5.56 -5.52 13.81
N PRO A 83 -5.69 -6.81 13.48
CA PRO A 83 -6.96 -7.46 13.15
C PRO A 83 -8.13 -7.10 14.07
N ASP A 84 -7.82 -6.77 15.33
CA ASP A 84 -8.78 -6.40 16.36
C ASP A 84 -9.37 -5.00 16.17
N ALA A 85 -8.67 -4.09 15.51
CA ALA A 85 -9.11 -2.72 15.34
C ALA A 85 -10.17 -2.55 14.26
N VAL A 86 -10.02 -3.24 13.14
CA VAL A 86 -11.06 -3.28 12.10
C VAL A 86 -12.33 -3.97 12.63
N ARG A 87 -12.17 -4.98 13.49
CA ARG A 87 -13.29 -5.59 14.23
C ARG A 87 -13.94 -4.63 15.24
N ARG A 88 -13.16 -3.72 15.83
CA ARG A 88 -13.63 -2.63 16.72
C ARG A 88 -14.54 -1.64 16.01
N LEU A 89 -14.42 -1.47 14.70
CA LEU A 89 -15.37 -0.65 13.91
C LEU A 89 -16.82 -1.16 14.06
N LEU A 90 -17.02 -2.48 14.03
CA LEU A 90 -18.36 -3.07 14.24
C LEU A 90 -18.86 -2.87 15.68
N MET A 91 -17.97 -2.75 16.66
CA MET A 91 -18.36 -2.45 18.04
C MET A 91 -18.82 -0.99 18.17
N MET A 92 -18.21 -0.06 17.41
CA MET A 92 -18.62 1.34 17.40
C MET A 92 -20.04 1.54 16.84
N THR A 93 -20.55 0.61 16.03
CA THR A 93 -21.95 0.61 15.58
C THR A 93 -22.92 0.01 16.61
N GLY A 94 -22.46 -0.32 17.82
CA GLY A 94 -23.26 -0.90 18.90
C GLY A 94 -23.30 -2.43 18.93
N SER A 95 -22.54 -3.11 18.07
CA SER A 95 -22.53 -4.58 18.03
C SER A 95 -21.76 -5.16 19.23
N LYS A 96 -22.40 -6.07 19.97
CA LYS A 96 -21.75 -6.80 21.07
C LYS A 96 -20.72 -7.81 20.52
N LYS A 97 -19.61 -8.01 21.25
CA LYS A 97 -18.55 -8.98 20.89
C LYS A 97 -19.04 -10.43 20.76
N THR A 98 -20.17 -10.76 21.41
CA THR A 98 -20.81 -12.10 21.37
C THR A 98 -21.79 -12.26 20.21
N SER A 99 -22.12 -11.18 19.49
CA SER A 99 -23.07 -11.22 18.38
C SER A 99 -22.58 -12.11 17.24
N GLN A 100 -23.49 -12.84 16.61
CA GLN A 100 -23.19 -13.61 15.40
C GLN A 100 -22.61 -12.73 14.27
N ALA A 101 -23.03 -11.47 14.17
CA ALA A 101 -22.48 -10.53 13.21
C ALA A 101 -20.98 -10.29 13.43
N TYR A 102 -20.51 -10.30 14.69
CA TYR A 102 -19.09 -10.15 15.00
C TYR A 102 -18.27 -11.39 14.60
N LYS A 103 -18.82 -12.59 14.82
CA LYS A 103 -18.21 -13.87 14.42
C LYS A 103 -18.10 -13.97 12.89
N VAL A 104 -19.19 -13.69 12.17
CA VAL A 104 -19.25 -13.71 10.70
C VAL A 104 -18.33 -12.68 10.07
N ASN A 105 -18.32 -11.43 10.57
CA ASN A 105 -17.41 -10.39 10.07
C ASN A 105 -15.94 -10.83 10.18
N GLY A 106 -15.58 -11.45 11.30
CA GLY A 106 -14.25 -12.02 11.51
C GLY A 106 -13.83 -13.07 10.49
N ILE A 107 -14.72 -14.01 10.17
CA ILE A 107 -14.49 -15.05 9.17
C ILE A 107 -14.38 -14.43 7.78
N LEU A 108 -15.25 -13.48 7.45
CA LEU A 108 -15.20 -12.75 6.18
C LEU A 108 -13.85 -12.05 5.99
N PHE A 109 -13.31 -11.40 7.02
CA PHE A 109 -11.98 -10.79 6.96
C PHE A 109 -10.88 -11.79 6.61
N VAL A 110 -10.88 -12.97 7.23
CA VAL A 110 -9.92 -14.03 6.93
C VAL A 110 -10.07 -14.52 5.49
N LEU A 111 -11.31 -14.75 5.03
CA LEU A 111 -11.60 -15.24 3.67
C LEU A 111 -11.21 -14.22 2.61
N THR A 112 -11.60 -12.95 2.77
CA THR A 112 -11.23 -11.86 1.86
C THR A 112 -9.71 -11.70 1.82
N PHE A 113 -9.03 -11.70 2.98
CA PHE A 113 -7.57 -11.60 3.00
C PHE A 113 -6.92 -12.79 2.28
N PHE A 114 -7.39 -14.02 2.51
CA PHE A 114 -6.89 -15.20 1.81
C PHE A 114 -7.04 -15.06 0.29
N VAL A 115 -8.25 -14.77 -0.19
CA VAL A 115 -8.54 -14.71 -1.62
C VAL A 115 -7.70 -13.63 -2.31
N PHE A 116 -7.65 -12.42 -1.75
CA PHE A 116 -7.01 -11.29 -2.43
C PHE A 116 -5.51 -11.16 -2.18
N ARG A 117 -4.98 -11.71 -1.09
CA ARG A 117 -3.56 -11.51 -0.70
C ARG A 117 -2.74 -12.79 -0.67
N ILE A 118 -3.34 -13.97 -0.49
CA ILE A 118 -2.61 -15.24 -0.41
C ILE A 118 -2.82 -16.08 -1.68
N ALA A 119 -4.06 -16.30 -2.10
CA ALA A 119 -4.38 -17.14 -3.26
C ALA A 119 -3.91 -16.53 -4.59
N VAL A 120 -3.75 -15.20 -4.67
CA VAL A 120 -3.21 -14.51 -5.85
C VAL A 120 -1.70 -14.70 -5.99
N ILE A 121 -0.96 -14.99 -4.91
CA ILE A 121 0.51 -15.07 -4.94
C ILE A 121 1.01 -16.12 -5.95
N PRO A 122 0.55 -17.39 -5.95
CA PRO A 122 1.01 -18.38 -6.92
C PRO A 122 0.69 -17.98 -8.37
N TRP A 123 -0.51 -17.42 -8.61
CA TRP A 123 -0.91 -16.97 -9.94
C TRP A 123 0.00 -15.83 -10.44
N PHE A 124 0.29 -14.85 -9.59
CA PHE A 124 1.19 -13.76 -9.93
C PHE A 124 2.58 -14.25 -10.30
N TRP A 125 3.21 -15.08 -9.45
CA TRP A 125 4.57 -15.58 -9.70
C TRP A 125 4.65 -16.47 -10.94
N HIS A 126 3.64 -17.29 -11.19
CA HIS A 126 3.59 -18.11 -12.39
C HIS A 126 3.59 -17.25 -13.66
N ASN A 127 2.70 -16.25 -13.73
CA ASN A 127 2.60 -15.34 -14.88
C ASN A 127 3.85 -14.47 -15.03
N TRP A 128 4.43 -14.01 -13.93
CA TRP A 128 5.63 -13.19 -13.94
C TRP A 128 6.85 -14.00 -14.41
N LEU A 129 7.06 -15.21 -13.89
CA LEU A 129 8.11 -16.12 -14.35
C LEU A 129 7.96 -16.46 -15.83
N PHE A 130 6.74 -16.74 -16.30
CA PHE A 130 6.48 -17.01 -17.72
C PHE A 130 6.88 -15.82 -18.61
N ARG A 131 6.58 -14.58 -18.20
CA ARG A 131 6.98 -13.38 -18.96
C ARG A 131 8.50 -13.20 -19.01
N LEU A 132 9.20 -13.53 -17.93
CA LEU A 132 10.66 -13.50 -17.88
C LEU A 132 11.31 -14.55 -18.78
N THR A 133 10.77 -15.78 -18.80
CA THR A 133 11.37 -16.85 -19.62
C THR A 133 11.17 -16.64 -21.11
N VAL A 134 10.06 -16.01 -21.52
CA VAL A 134 9.74 -15.77 -22.92
C VAL A 134 10.45 -14.54 -23.50
N ASN A 135 10.79 -13.55 -22.68
CA ASN A 135 11.41 -12.29 -23.15
C ASN A 135 12.84 -12.15 -22.61
N PRO A 136 13.88 -12.44 -23.40
CA PRO A 136 15.27 -12.39 -22.94
C PRO A 136 15.75 -10.97 -22.58
N ASP A 137 15.05 -9.94 -23.05
CA ASP A 137 15.38 -8.53 -22.81
C ASP A 137 15.40 -8.15 -21.32
N TYR A 138 14.67 -8.89 -20.48
CA TYR A 138 14.67 -8.67 -19.03
C TYR A 138 16.02 -8.95 -18.36
N TYR A 139 16.89 -9.76 -18.99
CA TYR A 139 18.22 -10.11 -18.44
C TYR A 139 19.33 -9.17 -18.92
N LEU A 140 19.00 -8.14 -19.69
CA LEU A 140 19.97 -7.14 -20.11
C LEU A 140 20.51 -6.35 -18.90
N PRO A 141 21.80 -5.95 -18.88
CA PRO A 141 22.39 -5.22 -17.75
C PRO A 141 21.64 -3.95 -17.36
N GLU A 142 21.03 -3.27 -18.34
CA GLU A 142 20.19 -2.08 -18.15
C GLU A 142 18.90 -2.33 -17.34
N ASN A 143 18.38 -3.57 -17.38
CA ASN A 143 17.15 -3.97 -16.69
C ASN A 143 17.41 -4.67 -15.34
N ALA A 144 18.68 -4.87 -14.97
CA ALA A 144 19.04 -5.60 -13.75
C ALA A 144 18.52 -4.95 -12.46
N VAL A 145 18.55 -3.61 -12.37
CA VAL A 145 18.05 -2.88 -11.19
C VAL A 145 16.53 -3.00 -11.05
N PRO A 146 15.71 -2.69 -12.09
CA PRO A 146 14.26 -2.93 -12.06
C PRO A 146 13.88 -4.39 -11.76
N LEU A 147 14.62 -5.35 -12.31
CA LEU A 147 14.36 -6.77 -12.10
C LEU A 147 14.59 -7.16 -10.63
N ASN A 148 15.76 -6.83 -10.08
CA ASN A 148 16.13 -7.16 -8.71
C ASN A 148 15.19 -6.48 -7.69
N THR A 149 14.87 -5.21 -7.91
CA THR A 149 13.93 -4.47 -7.04
C THR A 149 12.54 -5.09 -7.05
N SER A 150 12.03 -5.48 -8.22
CA SER A 150 10.73 -6.16 -8.35
C SER A 150 10.69 -7.51 -7.60
N ILE A 151 11.78 -8.30 -7.68
CA ILE A 151 11.90 -9.56 -6.94
C ILE A 151 11.91 -9.31 -5.43
N SER A 152 12.75 -8.38 -4.97
CA SER A 152 12.88 -8.05 -3.55
C SER A 152 11.55 -7.57 -2.96
N GLU A 153 10.87 -6.66 -3.65
CA GLU A 153 9.56 -6.16 -3.24
C GLU A 153 8.52 -7.29 -3.18
N GLY A 154 8.48 -8.15 -4.19
CA GLY A 154 7.59 -9.31 -4.22
C GLY A 154 7.80 -10.22 -3.01
N ILE A 155 9.04 -10.55 -2.67
CA ILE A 155 9.35 -11.40 -1.51
C ILE A 155 8.91 -10.73 -0.20
N ILE A 156 9.29 -9.46 0.01
CA ILE A 156 8.96 -8.71 1.23
C ILE A 156 7.44 -8.67 1.44
N MET A 157 6.69 -8.32 0.39
CA MET A 157 5.24 -8.22 0.47
C MET A 157 4.58 -9.58 0.73
N ASN A 158 5.09 -10.68 0.15
CA ASN A 158 4.55 -12.01 0.40
C ASN A 158 4.79 -12.50 1.83
N VAL A 159 5.97 -12.22 2.39
CA VAL A 159 6.26 -12.52 3.79
C VAL A 159 5.33 -11.74 4.71
N LEU A 160 5.17 -10.44 4.47
CA LEU A 160 4.30 -9.57 5.25
C LEU A 160 2.83 -10.03 5.16
N ASN A 161 2.32 -10.32 3.96
CA ASN A 161 0.95 -10.82 3.78
C ASN A 161 0.74 -12.16 4.48
N SER A 162 1.72 -13.08 4.42
CA SER A 162 1.64 -14.38 5.09
C SER A 162 1.63 -14.22 6.61
N TYR A 163 2.50 -13.35 7.15
CA TYR A 163 2.53 -13.02 8.57
C TYR A 163 1.17 -12.50 9.05
N TRP A 164 0.60 -11.54 8.33
CA TRP A 164 -0.70 -10.97 8.66
C TRP A 164 -1.83 -11.99 8.57
N PHE A 165 -1.80 -12.86 7.56
CA PHE A 165 -2.79 -13.92 7.42
C PHE A 165 -2.76 -14.88 8.62
N VAL A 166 -1.57 -15.32 9.04
CA VAL A 166 -1.43 -16.16 10.24
C VAL A 166 -1.95 -15.45 11.49
N ARG A 167 -1.58 -14.16 11.68
CA ARG A 167 -2.09 -13.35 12.79
C ARG A 167 -3.62 -13.21 12.76
N LEU A 168 -4.22 -12.98 11.59
CA LEU A 168 -5.67 -12.89 11.39
C LEU A 168 -6.39 -14.19 11.76
N CYS A 169 -5.83 -15.33 11.35
CA CYS A 169 -6.34 -16.66 11.69
C CYS A 169 -6.29 -16.89 13.21
N ILE A 170 -5.16 -16.59 13.86
CA ILE A 170 -5.00 -16.76 15.31
C ILE A 170 -6.01 -15.93 16.09
N VAL A 171 -6.14 -14.64 15.75
CA VAL A 171 -7.08 -13.73 16.43
C VAL A 171 -8.52 -14.21 16.24
N THR A 172 -8.89 -14.60 15.02
CA THR A 172 -10.23 -15.12 14.74
C THR A 172 -10.54 -16.40 15.49
N TRP A 173 -9.58 -17.33 15.52
CA TRP A 173 -9.71 -18.58 16.28
C TRP A 173 -9.94 -18.33 17.76
N ARG A 174 -9.13 -17.47 18.39
CA ARG A 174 -9.27 -17.11 19.81
C ARG A 174 -10.65 -16.54 20.15
N HIS A 175 -11.19 -15.69 19.28
CA HIS A 175 -12.53 -15.13 19.51
C HIS A 175 -13.65 -16.16 19.32
N LEU A 176 -13.51 -17.07 18.35
CA LEU A 176 -14.48 -18.14 18.15
C LEU A 176 -14.45 -19.14 19.32
N SER A 177 -13.26 -19.49 19.83
CA SER A 177 -13.13 -20.42 20.96
C SER A 177 -13.73 -19.85 22.26
N LEU A 178 -13.40 -18.59 22.60
CA LEU A 178 -13.98 -17.91 23.77
C LEU A 178 -15.49 -17.76 23.70
N SER A 179 -16.06 -17.68 22.50
CA SER A 179 -17.50 -17.58 22.33
C SER A 179 -18.22 -18.90 22.54
N LYS A 180 -17.56 -20.04 22.33
CA LYS A 180 -18.16 -21.37 22.56
C LYS A 180 -18.29 -21.69 24.04
N GLU A 181 -17.30 -21.31 24.86
CA GLU A 181 -17.31 -21.49 26.31
C GLU A 181 -18.40 -20.67 27.05
N HIS A 182 -18.97 -19.65 26.40
CA HIS A 182 -20.05 -18.83 26.98
C HIS A 182 -21.46 -19.32 26.61
N ASP A 183 -21.54 -20.18 25.59
CA ASP A 183 -22.79 -20.75 25.08
C ASP A 183 -23.06 -22.16 25.67
N GLU A 184 -22.09 -22.77 26.37
CA GLU A 184 -22.18 -24.02 27.16
C GLU A 184 -22.49 -23.75 28.64
#